data_AF-C1DDS0-F1
#
_entry.id   AF-C1DDS0-F1
#
_cell.length_a   1.000
_cell.length_b   1.000
_cell.length_c   1.000
_cell.angle_alpha   90.00
_cell.angle_beta   90.00
_cell.angle_gamma   90.00
#
_symmetry.space_group_name_H-M   'P 1'
#
loop_
_entity.id
_entity.type
_entity.pdbx_description
1 polymer ?
#
loop_
_entity_poly.entity_id
_entity_poly.type
_entity_poly.pdbx_seq_one_letter_code
_entity_poly.pdbx_strand_id
1 'polypeptide(L)'
;MTMRTLHMNLNNNALSPDELAQLFAQRRDKSESHILWICEAGEVHLDRLPAGMEETEFEKRTPAMRVRLRAYRRGKGYVGKKAAADREFIDRVHQTLTEHWRVARSNPGVHYVDKYC
;
A
#
# COMPACT_ATOMS: atom_id res chain seq x y z
N MET A 1 25.14 -7.21 -4.07
CA MET A 1 24.33 -5.98 -4.20
C MET A 1 23.02 -6.22 -3.48
N THR A 2 22.96 -5.88 -2.19
CA THR A 2 21.75 -6.07 -1.39
C THR A 2 20.76 -5.00 -1.81
N MET A 3 19.67 -5.38 -2.47
CA MET A 3 18.52 -4.48 -2.62
C MET A 3 18.11 -4.08 -1.21
N ARG A 4 18.28 -2.81 -0.86
CA ARG A 4 17.76 -2.24 0.37
C ARG A 4 16.24 -2.34 0.25
N THR A 5 15.64 -3.37 0.84
CA THR A 5 14.20 -3.41 1.09
C THR A 5 13.87 -2.10 1.81
N LEU A 6 13.12 -1.22 1.15
CA LEU A 6 12.64 0.00 1.80
C LEU A 6 11.71 -0.44 2.92
N HIS A 7 12.24 -0.46 4.14
CA HIS A 7 11.55 -0.93 5.32
C HIS A 7 10.64 0.20 5.81
N MET A 8 9.48 0.32 5.17
CA MET A 8 8.51 1.39 5.41
C MET A 8 7.62 1.01 6.58
N ASN A 9 7.83 1.57 7.77
CA ASN A 9 7.09 1.15 8.97
C ASN A 9 6.40 2.33 9.68
N LEU A 10 5.10 2.18 9.94
CA LEU A 10 4.26 3.20 10.57
C LEU A 10 4.35 3.25 12.10
N ASN A 11 4.99 2.28 12.76
CA ASN A 11 5.12 2.28 14.22
C ASN A 11 6.16 3.28 14.76
N ASN A 12 7.11 3.71 13.92
CA ASN A 12 8.22 4.56 14.32
C ASN A 12 8.07 6.02 13.82
N ASN A 13 6.87 6.46 13.40
CA ASN A 13 6.66 7.71 12.67
C ASN A 13 7.56 7.86 11.42
N ALA A 14 8.07 6.74 10.89
CA ALA A 14 9.13 6.71 9.90
C ALA A 14 8.61 6.71 8.45
N LEU A 15 7.31 6.54 8.21
CA LEU A 15 6.79 6.64 6.85
C LEU A 15 6.75 8.12 6.45
N SER A 16 7.59 8.54 5.50
CA SER A 16 7.46 9.83 4.83
C SER A 16 6.66 9.71 3.51
N PRO A 17 5.97 10.77 3.07
CA PRO A 17 5.40 10.82 1.71
C PRO A 17 6.43 10.53 0.61
N ASP A 18 7.67 10.98 0.77
CA ASP A 18 8.74 10.75 -0.21
C ASP A 18 9.10 9.27 -0.35
N GLU A 19 9.17 8.54 0.75
CA GLU A 19 9.36 7.08 0.71
C GLU A 19 8.16 6.42 0.04
N LEU A 20 6.93 6.78 0.42
CA LEU A 20 5.73 6.24 -0.22
C LEU A 20 5.74 6.49 -1.74
N ALA A 21 6.16 7.67 -2.19
CA ALA A 21 6.37 7.96 -3.60
C ALA A 21 7.42 7.03 -4.23
N GLN A 22 8.53 6.72 -3.56
CA GLN A 22 9.51 5.75 -4.05
C GLN A 22 8.93 4.34 -4.20
N LEU A 23 8.05 3.91 -3.30
CA LEU A 23 7.35 2.63 -3.41
C LEU A 23 6.46 2.59 -4.65
N PHE A 24 5.69 3.65 -4.87
CA PHE A 24 4.82 3.78 -6.06
C PHE A 24 5.64 3.84 -7.35
N ALA A 25 6.77 4.55 -7.36
CA ALA A 25 7.63 4.73 -8.54
C ALA A 25 8.25 3.42 -9.04
N GLN A 26 8.43 2.43 -8.16
CA GLN A 26 8.98 1.11 -8.50
C GLN A 26 7.98 0.21 -9.24
N ARG A 27 6.69 0.58 -9.27
CA ARG A 27 5.63 -0.22 -9.88
C ARG A 27 5.32 0.23 -11.30
N ARG A 28 4.75 -0.68 -12.10
CA ARG A 28 4.36 -0.43 -13.49
C ARG A 28 2.84 -0.54 -13.60
N ASP A 29 2.17 0.59 -13.76
CA ASP A 29 0.70 0.65 -13.81
C ASP A 29 0.08 -0.18 -14.94
N LYS A 30 0.77 -0.31 -16.07
CA LYS A 30 0.24 -1.04 -17.23
C LYS A 30 0.39 -2.55 -17.17
N SER A 31 1.23 -3.10 -16.28
CA SER A 31 1.48 -4.56 -16.26
C SER A 31 0.40 -5.29 -15.47
N GLU A 32 0.15 -4.88 -14.24
CA GLU A 32 -0.68 -5.62 -13.28
C GLU A 32 -1.44 -4.65 -12.37
N SER A 33 -2.48 -5.17 -11.73
CA SER A 33 -3.09 -4.48 -10.60
C SER A 33 -2.15 -4.51 -9.40
N HIS A 34 -2.34 -3.59 -8.46
CA HIS A 34 -1.54 -3.54 -7.24
C HIS A 34 -2.44 -3.40 -6.02
N ILE A 35 -1.96 -3.89 -4.88
CA ILE A 35 -2.66 -3.78 -3.59
C ILE A 35 -1.71 -3.13 -2.59
N LEU A 36 -2.18 -2.05 -1.96
CA LEU A 36 -1.46 -1.34 -0.90
C LEU A 36 -2.01 -1.80 0.45
N TRP A 37 -1.14 -2.30 1.30
CA TRP A 37 -1.53 -2.92 2.56
C TRP A 37 -0.48 -2.72 3.65
N ILE A 38 -0.89 -2.92 4.90
CA ILE A 38 -0.06 -2.81 6.09
C ILE A 38 -0.06 -4.15 6.83
N CYS A 39 1.12 -4.64 7.19
CA CYS A 39 1.27 -5.86 7.98
C CYS A 39 1.13 -5.61 9.49
N GLU A 40 1.09 -6.67 10.30
CA GLU A 40 0.97 -6.58 11.76
C GLU A 40 2.15 -5.87 12.44
N ALA A 41 3.33 -5.91 11.81
CA ALA A 41 4.49 -5.16 12.28
C ALA A 41 4.43 -3.67 11.91
N GLY A 42 3.39 -3.22 11.20
CA GLY A 42 3.22 -1.85 10.73
C GLY A 42 3.96 -1.54 9.43
N GLU A 43 4.51 -2.55 8.74
CA GLU A 43 5.19 -2.36 7.46
C GLU A 43 4.20 -2.12 6.32
N VAL A 44 4.51 -1.17 5.44
CA VAL A 44 3.70 -0.80 4.26
C VAL A 44 4.22 -1.53 3.04
N HIS A 45 3.32 -2.21 2.34
CA HIS A 45 3.62 -3.00 1.16
C HIS A 45 2.73 -2.58 -0.01
N LEU A 46 3.31 -2.49 -1.21
CA LEU A 46 2.58 -2.27 -2.45
C LEU A 46 2.89 -3.44 -3.38
N ASP A 47 2.08 -4.47 -3.35
CA ASP A 47 2.35 -5.71 -4.08
C ASP A 47 1.49 -5.83 -5.33
N ARG A 48 1.91 -6.72 -6.22
CA ARG A 48 1.16 -7.05 -7.43
C ARG A 48 -0.05 -7.90 -7.05
N LEU A 49 -1.19 -7.58 -7.66
CA LEU A 49 -2.38 -8.41 -7.66
C LEU A 49 -2.51 -9.03 -9.06
N PRO A 50 -2.17 -10.32 -9.23
CA PRO A 50 -2.24 -11.01 -10.51
C PRO A 50 -3.63 -10.95 -11.14
N ALA A 51 -3.69 -11.01 -12.47
CA ALA A 51 -4.97 -11.07 -13.17
C ALA A 51 -5.76 -12.31 -12.74
N GLY A 52 -7.04 -12.12 -12.39
CA GLY A 52 -7.93 -13.20 -11.92
C GLY A 52 -7.82 -13.51 -10.43
N MET A 53 -6.88 -12.89 -9.70
CA MET A 53 -6.84 -12.96 -8.24
C MET A 53 -7.73 -11.89 -7.62
N GLU A 54 -8.68 -12.31 -6.81
CA GLU A 54 -9.52 -11.41 -6.01
C GLU A 54 -8.79 -10.94 -4.75
N GLU A 55 -9.16 -9.76 -4.23
CA GLU A 55 -8.52 -9.19 -3.04
C GLU A 55 -8.64 -10.10 -1.82
N THR A 56 -9.78 -10.78 -1.66
CA THR A 56 -10.02 -11.74 -0.57
C THR A 56 -9.16 -13.00 -0.69
N GLU A 57 -8.75 -13.37 -1.90
CA GLU A 57 -7.80 -14.47 -2.10
C GLU A 57 -6.37 -14.02 -1.75
N PHE A 58 -6.02 -12.79 -2.08
CA PHE A 58 -4.74 -12.18 -1.69
C PHE A 58 -4.60 -12.09 -0.16
N GLU A 59 -5.67 -11.65 0.54
CA GLU A 59 -5.72 -11.61 2.01
C GLU A 59 -5.44 -12.97 2.65
N LYS A 60 -6.08 -14.04 2.15
CA LYS A 60 -5.85 -15.41 2.66
C LYS A 60 -4.40 -15.86 2.53
N ARG A 61 -3.68 -15.37 1.53
CA ARG A 61 -2.26 -15.64 1.30
C ARG A 61 -1.35 -14.71 2.11
N THR A 62 -1.91 -13.71 2.77
CA THR A 62 -1.19 -12.65 3.49
C THR A 62 -1.73 -12.54 4.93
N PRO A 63 -1.54 -13.56 5.78
CA PRO A 63 -2.18 -13.64 7.10
C PRO A 63 -1.75 -12.53 8.07
N ALA A 64 -0.59 -11.90 7.83
CA ALA A 64 -0.10 -10.76 8.60
C ALA A 64 -0.81 -9.44 8.23
N MET A 65 -1.68 -9.41 7.23
CA MET A 65 -2.36 -8.19 6.79
C MET A 65 -3.28 -7.63 7.89
N ARG A 66 -3.20 -6.32 8.11
CA ARG A 66 -4.02 -5.60 9.10
C ARG A 66 -4.82 -4.46 8.49
N VAL A 67 -4.30 -3.84 7.45
CA VAL A 67 -5.00 -2.80 6.69
C VAL A 67 -4.79 -3.09 5.22
N ARG A 68 -5.81 -2.88 4.40
CA ARG A 68 -5.61 -2.75 2.95
C ARG A 68 -6.49 -1.67 2.35
N LEU A 69 -5.96 -1.02 1.34
CA LEU A 69 -6.76 -0.17 0.47
C LEU A 69 -7.32 -0.99 -0.69
N ARG A 70 -8.32 -0.40 -1.34
CA ARG A 70 -8.84 -0.90 -2.62
C ARG A 70 -7.72 -1.06 -3.64
N ALA A 71 -7.74 -2.17 -4.37
CA ALA A 71 -6.74 -2.50 -5.37
C ALA A 71 -6.67 -1.43 -6.46
N TYR A 72 -5.46 -0.95 -6.71
CA TYR A 72 -5.11 -0.09 -7.82
C TYR A 72 -5.22 -0.88 -9.12
N ARG A 73 -6.31 -0.64 -9.86
CA ARG A 73 -6.58 -1.33 -11.12
C ARG A 73 -5.58 -0.92 -12.20
N ARG A 74 -5.03 -1.89 -12.92
CA ARG A 74 -4.03 -1.67 -13.98
C ARG A 74 -4.50 -0.62 -14.99
N GLY A 75 -3.57 0.22 -15.45
CA GLY A 75 -3.78 1.21 -16.49
C GLY A 75 -4.62 2.42 -16.05
N LYS A 76 -4.86 2.61 -14.74
CA LYS A 76 -5.64 3.73 -14.20
C LYS A 76 -4.78 4.86 -13.66
N GLY A 77 -3.46 4.71 -13.68
CA GLY A 77 -2.53 5.76 -13.28
C GLY A 77 -2.34 5.90 -11.77
N TYR A 78 -2.72 4.90 -10.98
CA TYR A 78 -2.58 4.93 -9.52
C TYR A 78 -1.17 4.59 -9.03
N VAL A 79 -0.34 3.96 -9.87
CA VAL A 79 1.05 3.61 -9.51
C VAL A 79 2.05 4.03 -10.59
N GLY A 80 3.34 3.89 -10.31
CA GLY A 80 4.44 4.27 -11.19
C GLY A 80 4.85 5.73 -11.05
N LYS A 81 5.87 6.13 -11.83
CA LYS A 81 6.56 7.42 -11.69
C LYS A 81 5.63 8.64 -11.75
N LYS A 82 4.54 8.58 -12.53
CA LYS A 82 3.57 9.68 -12.62
C LYS A 82 2.80 9.84 -11.32
N ALA A 83 2.24 8.75 -10.78
CA ALA A 83 1.54 8.77 -9.49
C ALA A 83 2.47 9.17 -8.35
N ALA A 84 3.71 8.67 -8.37
CA ALA A 84 4.74 9.04 -7.39
C ALA A 84 5.13 10.53 -7.42
N ALA A 85 5.00 11.21 -8.56
CA ALA A 85 5.29 12.63 -8.67
C ALA A 85 4.09 13.53 -8.27
N ASP A 86 2.90 12.94 -8.12
CA ASP A 86 1.71 13.64 -7.65
C ASP A 86 1.72 13.72 -6.12
N ARG A 87 2.25 14.83 -5.60
CA ARG A 87 2.39 15.05 -4.15
C ARG A 87 1.05 15.01 -3.43
N GLU A 88 0.03 15.63 -3.99
CA GLU A 88 -1.29 15.68 -3.35
C GLU A 88 -1.89 14.27 -3.24
N PHE A 89 -1.76 13.47 -4.28
CA PHE A 89 -2.16 12.07 -4.24
C PHE A 89 -1.37 11.27 -3.19
N ILE A 90 -0.04 11.38 -3.19
CA ILE A 90 0.81 10.64 -2.25
C ILE A 90 0.55 11.07 -0.80
N ASP A 91 0.36 12.36 -0.53
CA ASP A 91 0.03 12.88 0.80
C ASP A 91 -1.32 12.34 1.29
N ARG A 92 -2.35 12.30 0.42
CA ARG A 92 -3.65 11.69 0.76
C ARG A 92 -3.52 10.20 1.08
N VAL A 93 -2.74 9.45 0.29
CA VAL A 93 -2.49 8.02 0.56
C VAL A 93 -1.77 7.85 1.89
N HIS A 94 -0.74 8.65 2.14
CA HIS A 94 0.01 8.62 3.40
C HIS A 94 -0.88 8.90 4.62
N GLN A 95 -1.70 9.94 4.55
CA GLN A 95 -2.65 10.28 5.60
C GLN A 95 -3.64 9.14 5.84
N THR A 96 -4.21 8.58 4.76
CA THR A 96 -5.14 7.44 4.81
C THR A 96 -4.50 6.24 5.53
N LEU A 97 -3.29 5.85 5.14
CA LEU A 97 -2.58 4.73 5.78
C LEU A 97 -2.35 4.99 7.28
N THR A 98 -1.92 6.20 7.63
CA THR A 98 -1.63 6.59 9.01
C THR A 98 -2.87 6.54 9.90
N GLU A 99 -3.99 7.10 9.42
CA GLU A 99 -5.26 7.12 10.15
C GLU A 99 -5.81 5.70 10.37
N HIS A 100 -5.86 4.89 9.31
CA HIS A 100 -6.41 3.55 9.39
C HIS A 100 -5.50 2.58 10.16
N TRP A 101 -4.18 2.77 10.12
CA TRP A 101 -3.25 2.00 10.96
C TRP A 101 -3.46 2.27 12.45
N ARG A 102 -3.66 3.54 12.82
CA ARG A 102 -3.92 3.92 14.21
C ARG A 102 -5.13 3.19 14.79
N VAL A 103 -6.16 2.98 13.97
CA VAL A 103 -7.37 2.23 14.34
C VAL A 103 -7.11 0.72 14.37
N ALA A 104 -6.48 0.17 13.33
CA ALA A 104 -6.26 -1.27 13.19
C ALA A 104 -5.30 -1.87 14.23
N ARG A 105 -4.41 -1.05 14.81
CA ARG A 105 -3.51 -1.46 15.90
C ARG A 105 -4.25 -1.93 17.15
N SER A 106 -5.42 -1.36 17.43
CA SER A 106 -6.18 -1.65 18.65
C SER A 106 -7.34 -2.62 18.43
N ASN A 107 -7.57 -3.08 17.20
CA ASN A 107 -8.70 -3.93 16.85
C ASN A 107 -8.24 -5.18 16.07
N PRO A 108 -8.47 -6.40 16.57
CA PRO A 108 -8.14 -7.62 15.83
C PRO A 108 -8.98 -7.75 14.54
N GLY A 109 -8.31 -7.89 13.39
CA GLY A 109 -8.93 -8.08 12.07
C GLY A 109 -8.29 -7.25 10.96
N VAL A 110 -8.68 -7.54 9.72
CA VAL A 110 -8.27 -6.73 8.55
C VAL A 110 -9.20 -5.52 8.42
N HIS A 111 -8.61 -4.34 8.39
CA HIS A 111 -9.32 -3.09 8.18
C HIS A 111 -9.31 -2.71 6.70
N TYR A 112 -10.49 -2.73 6.09
CA TYR A 112 -10.66 -2.44 4.66
C TYR A 112 -10.92 -0.96 4.41
N VAL A 113 -10.17 -0.37 3.50
CA VAL A 113 -10.35 1.00 3.05
C VAL A 113 -10.83 0.99 1.61
N ASP A 114 -12.15 1.08 1.40
CA ASP A 114 -12.78 1.11 0.07
C ASP A 114 -12.74 2.51 -0.58
N LYS A 115 -11.55 3.12 -0.57
CA LYS A 115 -11.27 4.38 -1.26
C LYS A 115 -9.86 4.33 -1.85
N TYR A 116 -9.67 5.02 -2.96
CA TYR A 116 -8.37 5.15 -3.63
C TYR A 116 -7.48 6.26 -3.05
N CYS A 117 -8.04 7.01 -2.08
CA CYS A 117 -7.55 8.28 -1.49
C CYS A 117 -8.06 9.52 -2.22
#